data_AF-A0A3Q8X930-F1
#
_entry.id   AF-A0A3Q8X930-F1
#
_cell.length_a   1.000
_cell.length_b   1.000
_cell.length_c   1.000
_cell.angle_alpha   90.00
_cell.angle_beta   90.00
_cell.angle_gamma   90.00
#
_symmetry.space_group_name_H-M   'P 1'
#
loop_
_entity.id
_entity.type
_entity.pdbx_description
1 polymer ?
#
loop_
_entity_poly.entity_id
_entity_poly.type
_entity_poly.pdbx_seq_one_letter_code
_entity_poly.pdbx_strand_id
1 'polypeptide(L)'
;MRLFLLLFLFISSCIDGVLTVYGIRSGLITEANPIMDWLYRQSSYGFLLLKVLLPVLLLLIIPKKVSKPLRNLLIAACGIYLFILSLHGYWMMQLL
;
A
#
# COMPACT_ATOMS: atom_id res chain seq x y z
N MET A 1 -13.58 1.11 14.95
CA MET A 1 -12.54 0.14 14.53
C MET A 1 -12.49 -0.11 13.02
N ARG A 2 -13.58 -0.50 12.33
CA ARG A 2 -13.57 -0.72 10.86
C ARG A 2 -12.98 0.46 10.08
N LEU A 3 -13.58 1.65 10.21
CA LEU A 3 -13.20 2.83 9.43
C LEU A 3 -11.72 3.18 9.64
N PHE A 4 -11.25 3.12 10.89
CA PHE A 4 -9.84 3.35 11.23
C PHE A 4 -8.90 2.39 10.49
N LEU A 5 -9.18 1.09 10.48
CA LEU A 5 -8.35 0.10 9.76
C LEU A 5 -8.34 0.37 8.25
N LEU A 6 -9.48 0.71 7.66
CA LEU A 6 -9.57 0.98 6.23
C LEU A 6 -8.90 2.30 5.84
N LEU A 7 -9.03 3.34 6.65
CA LEU A 7 -8.32 4.60 6.45
C LEU A 7 -6.81 4.42 6.62
N PHE A 8 -6.38 3.61 7.59
CA PHE A 8 -4.97 3.25 7.73
C PHE A 8 -4.45 2.55 6.48
N LEU A 9 -5.17 1.56 5.93
CA LEU A 9 -4.79 0.88 4.70
C LEU A 9 -4.75 1.86 3.50
N PHE A 10 -5.72 2.75 3.39
CA PHE A 10 -5.76 3.77 2.35
C PHE A 10 -4.53 4.67 2.40
N ILE A 11 -4.27 5.29 3.55
CA ILE A 11 -3.13 6.21 3.73
C ILE A 11 -1.82 5.47 3.51
N SER A 12 -1.68 4.28 4.11
CA SER A 12 -0.46 3.46 3.97
C SER A 12 -0.19 3.07 2.52
N SER A 13 -1.23 2.71 1.75
CA SER A 13 -1.09 2.35 0.34
C SER A 13 -0.71 3.55 -0.54
N CYS A 14 -1.23 4.74 -0.24
CA CYS A 14 -0.82 5.97 -0.90
C CYS A 14 0.65 6.31 -0.63
N ILE A 15 1.07 6.25 0.64
CA ILE A 15 2.46 6.51 1.03
C ILE A 15 3.40 5.50 0.39
N ASP A 16 3.08 4.20 0.50
CA ASP A 16 3.83 3.13 -0.14
C ASP A 16 3.96 3.34 -1.66
N GLY A 17 2.89 3.74 -2.34
CA GLY A 17 2.94 4.06 -3.76
C GLY A 17 3.91 5.19 -4.11
N VAL A 18 3.85 6.29 -3.37
CA VAL A 18 4.75 7.44 -3.58
C VAL A 18 6.21 7.05 -3.31
N LEU A 19 6.46 6.35 -2.21
CA LEU A 19 7.81 5.92 -1.84
C LEU A 19 8.36 4.89 -2.82
N THR A 20 7.54 3.97 -3.34
CA THR A 20 7.98 3.03 -4.37
C THR A 20 8.33 3.73 -5.68
N VAL A 21 7.49 4.66 -6.15
CA VAL A 21 7.80 5.44 -7.36
C VAL A 21 9.12 6.20 -7.19
N TYR A 22 9.31 6.84 -6.04
CA TYR A 22 10.52 7.57 -5.74
C TYR A 22 11.75 6.64 -5.65
N GLY A 23 11.65 5.55 -4.89
CA GLY A 23 12.72 4.58 -4.70
C GLY A 23 13.14 3.85 -5.97
N ILE A 24 12.21 3.57 -6.90
CA ILE A 24 12.54 3.02 -8.21
C ILE A 24 13.24 4.06 -9.08
N ARG A 25 12.76 5.32 -9.08
CA ARG A 25 13.37 6.39 -9.88
C ARG A 25 14.77 6.78 -9.40
N SER A 26 15.06 6.63 -8.11
CA SER A 26 16.40 6.83 -7.54
C SER A 26 17.30 5.61 -7.65
N GLY A 27 16.78 4.47 -8.12
CA GLY A 27 17.54 3.22 -8.27
C GLY A 27 17.83 2.49 -6.94
N LEU A 28 17.17 2.87 -5.84
CA LEU A 28 17.37 2.26 -4.52
C LEU A 28 16.70 0.90 -4.39
N ILE A 29 15.53 0.75 -5.02
CA ILE A 29 14.69 -0.44 -4.87
C ILE A 29 14.10 -0.86 -6.21
N THR A 30 13.60 -2.09 -6.25
CA THR A 30 12.81 -2.62 -7.35
C THR A 30 11.44 -3.05 -6.83
N GLU A 31 10.41 -3.07 -7.68
CA GLU A 31 9.09 -3.55 -7.29
C GLU A 31 9.09 -5.08 -7.25
N ALA A 32 8.94 -5.64 -6.05
CA ALA A 32 8.99 -7.08 -5.84
C ALA A 32 7.71 -7.80 -6.31
N ASN A 33 6.59 -7.09 -6.42
CA ASN A 33 5.33 -7.66 -6.91
C ASN A 33 5.31 -7.66 -8.45
N PRO A 34 5.33 -8.82 -9.14
CA PRO A 34 5.42 -8.88 -10.59
C PRO A 34 4.28 -8.17 -11.34
N ILE A 35 3.07 -8.18 -10.76
CA ILE A 35 1.90 -7.51 -11.37
C ILE A 35 2.07 -5.99 -11.26
N MET A 36 2.53 -5.50 -10.11
CA MET A 36 2.74 -4.08 -9.90
C MET A 36 3.96 -3.57 -10.66
N ASP A 37 5.02 -4.37 -10.80
CA ASP A 37 6.18 -4.06 -11.64
C ASP A 37 5.76 -3.94 -13.11
N TRP A 38 5.01 -4.91 -13.62
CA TRP A 38 4.44 -4.84 -14.96
C TRP A 38 3.60 -3.56 -15.16
N LEU A 39 2.70 -3.25 -14.21
CA LEU A 39 1.85 -2.06 -14.30
C LEU A 39 2.67 -0.76 -14.23
N TYR A 40 3.68 -0.70 -13.36
CA TYR A 40 4.57 0.44 -13.23
C TYR A 40 5.33 0.71 -14.53
N ARG A 41 5.83 -0.35 -15.19
CA ARG A 41 6.50 -0.26 -16.49
C ARG A 41 5.60 0.26 -17.61
N GLN A 42 4.29 -0.02 -17.55
CA GLN A 42 3.33 0.56 -18.50
C GLN A 42 3.02 2.02 -18.17
N SER A 43 2.74 2.32 -16.90
CA SER A 43 2.43 3.66 -16.43
C SER A 43 2.59 3.79 -14.93
N SER A 44 3.51 4.66 -14.50
CA SER A 44 3.65 5.04 -13.09
C SER A 44 2.38 5.69 -12.52
N TYR A 45 1.59 6.40 -13.35
CA TYR A 45 0.28 6.91 -12.94
C TYR A 45 -0.75 5.79 -12.74
N GLY A 46 -0.76 4.78 -13.61
CA GLY A 46 -1.63 3.61 -13.48
C GLY A 46 -1.33 2.81 -12.21
N PHE A 47 -0.05 2.64 -11.89
CA PHE A 47 0.43 2.05 -10.65
C PHE A 47 -0.11 2.79 -9.41
N LEU A 48 0.05 4.12 -9.36
CA LEU A 48 -0.45 4.94 -8.26
C LEU A 48 -1.97 4.90 -8.17
N LEU A 49 -2.66 5.00 -9.30
CA LEU A 49 -4.11 4.95 -9.36
C LEU A 49 -4.64 3.62 -8.78
N LEU A 50 -4.03 2.49 -9.12
CA LEU A 50 -4.45 1.20 -8.59
C LEU A 50 -4.25 1.10 -7.07
N LYS A 51 -3.13 1.64 -6.54
CA LYS A 51 -2.88 1.70 -5.09
C LYS A 51 -3.89 2.58 -4.34
N VAL A 52 -4.44 3.61 -4.99
CA VAL A 52 -5.54 4.43 -4.44
C VAL A 52 -6.88 3.70 -4.54
N LEU A 53 -7.19 3.12 -5.70
CA LEU A 53 -8.51 2.54 -5.99
C LEU A 53 -8.80 1.30 -5.15
N LEU A 54 -7.83 0.42 -4.92
CA LEU A 54 -8.04 -0.80 -4.12
C LEU A 54 -8.56 -0.53 -2.70
N PRO A 55 -7.90 0.32 -1.87
CA PRO A 55 -8.42 0.65 -0.55
C PRO A 55 -9.72 1.48 -0.59
N VAL A 56 -9.95 2.30 -1.62
CA VAL A 56 -11.25 2.97 -1.83
C VAL A 56 -12.35 1.94 -2.08
N LEU A 57 -12.11 0.92 -2.91
CA LEU A 57 -13.06 -0.17 -3.12
C LEU A 57 -13.34 -0.91 -1.80
N LEU A 58 -12.32 -1.16 -0.96
CA LEU A 58 -12.52 -1.73 0.37
C LEU A 58 -13.41 -0.86 1.28
N LEU A 59 -13.29 0.47 1.22
CA LEU A 59 -14.18 1.39 1.94
C LEU A 59 -15.63 1.26 1.49
N LEU A 60 -15.88 0.98 0.22
CA LEU A 60 -17.23 0.85 -0.35
C LEU A 60 -17.84 -0.53 -0.08
N ILE A 61 -17.08 -1.61 -0.23
CA ILE A 61 -17.63 -2.98 -0.20
C ILE A 61 -17.67 -3.60 1.20
N ILE A 62 -16.78 -3.20 2.11
CA ILE A 62 -16.73 -3.82 3.45
C ILE A 62 -17.96 -3.34 4.25
N PRO A 63 -18.77 -4.23 4.82
CA PRO A 63 -19.96 -3.83 5.59
C PRO A 63 -19.57 -3.11 6.88
N LYS A 64 -20.43 -2.22 7.40
CA LYS A 64 -20.23 -1.53 8.69
C LYS A 64 -20.01 -2.52 9.85
N LYS A 65 -20.76 -3.63 9.87
CA LYS A 65 -20.58 -4.74 10.81
C LYS A 65 -19.64 -5.78 10.20
N VAL A 66 -18.43 -5.84 10.74
CA VAL A 66 -17.36 -6.74 10.26
C VAL A 66 -17.34 -8.00 11.10
N SER A 67 -17.33 -9.18 10.47
CA SER A 67 -17.17 -10.46 11.16
C SER A 67 -15.78 -10.58 11.80
N LYS A 68 -15.62 -11.42 12.83
CA LYS A 68 -14.31 -11.63 13.48
C LYS A 68 -13.20 -12.02 12.49
N PRO A 69 -13.41 -12.98 11.55
CA PRO A 69 -12.38 -13.35 10.58
C PRO A 69 -11.96 -12.18 9.68
N LEU A 70 -12.93 -11.45 9.12
CA LEU A 70 -12.65 -10.31 8.24
C LEU A 70 -11.92 -9.19 8.99
N ARG A 71 -12.28 -8.96 10.25
CA ARG A 71 -11.58 -7.99 11.10
C ARG A 71 -10.12 -8.38 11.34
N ASN A 72 -9.85 -9.65 11.61
CA ASN A 72 -8.48 -10.14 11.81
C ASN A 72 -7.66 -10.02 10.52
N LEU A 73 -8.28 -10.27 9.35
CA LEU A 73 -7.63 -10.07 8.05
C LEU A 73 -7.27 -8.59 7.81
N LEU A 74 -8.17 -7.66 8.16
CA LEU A 74 -7.88 -6.22 8.06
C LEU A 74 -6.73 -5.80 8.98
N ILE A 75 -6.68 -6.34 10.21
CA ILE A 75 -5.58 -6.08 11.15
C ILE A 75 -4.26 -6.63 10.60
N ALA A 76 -4.26 -7.86 10.08
CA ALA A 76 -3.08 -8.46 9.46
C ALA A 76 -2.59 -7.62 8.27
N ALA A 77 -3.50 -7.17 7.40
CA ALA A 77 -3.17 -6.28 6.29
C ALA A 77 -2.55 -4.95 6.78
N CYS A 78 -3.06 -4.35 7.86
CA CYS A 78 -2.47 -3.16 8.46
C CYS A 78 -1.04 -3.44 8.96
N GLY A 79 -0.82 -4.60 9.60
CA GLY A 79 0.51 -5.02 10.06
C GLY A 79 1.51 -5.19 8.91
N ILE A 80 1.07 -5.78 7.80
CA ILE A 80 1.89 -5.90 6.58
C ILE A 80 2.26 -4.52 6.03
N TYR A 81 1.30 -3.59 5.94
CA TYR A 81 1.58 -2.23 5.47
C TYR A 81 2.53 -1.48 6.39
N LEU A 82 2.39 -1.64 7.71
CA LEU A 82 3.33 -1.06 8.67
C LEU A 82 4.76 -1.57 8.46
N PHE A 83 4.92 -2.87 8.23
CA PHE A 83 6.21 -3.48 7.90
C PHE A 83 6.78 -2.93 6.59
N ILE A 84 5.99 -2.88 5.52
CA ILE A 84 6.41 -2.34 4.22
C ILE A 84 6.87 -0.89 4.33
N LEU A 85 6.11 -0.04 5.03
CA LEU A 85 6.51 1.35 5.26
C LEU A 85 7.78 1.48 6.09
N SER A 86 8.03 0.54 7.01
CA SER A 86 9.29 0.50 7.77
C SER A 86 10.48 0.16 6.87
N LEU A 87 10.29 -0.76 5.90
CA LEU A 87 11.31 -1.04 4.87
C LEU A 87 11.59 0.19 4.01
N HIS A 88 10.56 0.92 3.59
CA HIS A 88 10.75 2.20 2.91
C HIS A 88 11.52 3.19 3.76
N GLY A 89 11.20 3.31 5.05
CA GLY A 89 11.98 4.13 5.99
C GLY A 89 13.47 3.77 5.96
N TYR A 90 13.79 2.48 6.04
CA TYR A 90 15.17 1.99 5.94
C TYR A 90 15.84 2.32 4.60
N TRP A 91 15.16 2.12 3.47
CA TRP A 91 15.70 2.43 2.15
C TRP A 91 15.90 3.93 1.93
N MET A 92 14.98 4.78 2.39
CA MET A 92 15.10 6.23 2.26
C MET A 92 16.25 6.80 3.08
N MET A 93 16.62 6.16 4.20
CA MET A 93 17.82 6.54 4.95
C MET A 93 19.12 6.34 4.17
N GLN A 94 19.14 5.51 3.12
CA GLN A 94 20.32 5.33 2.26
C GLN A 94 20.58 6.53 1.32
N LEU A 95 19.65 7.50 1.26
CA LEU A 95 19.80 8.74 0.50
C LEU A 95 20.44 9.89 1.29
N LEU A 96 20.59 9.72 2.61
CA LEU A 96 21.21 10.69 3.51
C LEU A 96 22.70 10.36 3.68
#